data_AF-A0A6P9DER6-F1
#
_entry.id   AF-A0A6P9DER6-F1
#
_cell.length_a   1.000
_cell.length_b   1.000
_cell.length_c   1.000
_cell.angle_alpha   90.00
_cell.angle_beta   90.00
_cell.angle_gamma   90.00
#
_symmetry.space_group_name_H-M   'P 1'
#
loop_
_entity.id
_entity.type
_entity.pdbx_description
1 polymer ?
#
loop_
_entity_poly.entity_id
_entity_poly.type
_entity_poly.pdbx_seq_one_letter_code
_entity_poly.pdbx_strand_id
1 'polypeptide(L)'
;MQGDDEVVLQCSAVVFNEQLKLCLATEGFGNRLCFLEPTSNAQKVPPDLAICCFVLEQSLSVRALQEMLANTVEAGVEGVDLDKWSSQGGGHRTLLYGHAILLRHSHSGMYLSCLTTSRSLTDKLAFDVGLQEDASAATYPGEACWWTIHPASKQRSEGEKVRVGDDLILVSVSSERYLHLSTASGELQADASFMQTLWNMNPISSGCEEGCVTGGHVMRLFHGHMDECLTISTTDQNEEQRRVVNYEGGAVCSQARSLWRLEPLRISWSGSHMKWGQPFRVRHVTTGRYLALTEEKGLVVVDAEKAHTKATSFCFRVSKEKLDVAPKRDVEGMGAPEIKYGESMCFVQHVDSGLWMTYAAADTKAMRLGVLKRRAILHQEGHMDDALSLTRCQHEQSQAARMIYNTSGLYNQFIKGLDTLLGKAKSSTPVTLPIEGMILSLQDLINYFQHPEEDLQHEEKQTKLRSLKNRQNLFQEEVSKSY
;
A
#
# COMPACT_ATOMS: atom_id res chain seq x y z
N MET A 1 -1.71 -7.37 19.74
CA MET A 1 -1.15 -6.09 19.29
C MET A 1 0.07 -5.80 20.14
N GLN A 2 1.22 -5.87 19.50
CA GLN A 2 2.53 -5.55 20.03
C GLN A 2 3.16 -4.43 19.18
N GLY A 3 4.24 -3.81 19.67
CA GLY A 3 5.05 -2.89 18.86
C GLY A 3 5.55 -3.58 17.58
N ASP A 4 5.65 -2.79 16.51
CA ASP A 4 6.04 -3.17 15.14
C ASP A 4 5.02 -4.02 14.36
N ASP A 5 3.84 -4.30 14.92
CA ASP A 5 2.75 -4.93 14.18
C ASP A 5 2.18 -3.97 13.12
N GLU A 6 1.88 -4.51 11.93
CA GLU A 6 1.13 -3.79 10.90
C GLU A 6 -0.37 -3.96 11.10
N VAL A 7 -1.10 -2.86 11.09
CA VAL A 7 -2.51 -2.77 11.46
C VAL A 7 -3.28 -1.87 10.49
N VAL A 8 -4.59 -2.09 10.41
CA VAL A 8 -5.53 -1.13 9.80
C VAL A 8 -6.54 -0.68 10.85
N LEU A 9 -6.91 0.60 10.78
CA LEU A 9 -8.03 1.14 11.54
C LEU A 9 -9.29 0.98 10.69
N GLN A 10 -10.28 0.26 11.21
CA GLN A 10 -11.55 0.03 10.54
C GLN A 10 -12.70 0.54 11.39
N CYS A 11 -13.68 1.20 10.77
CA CYS A 11 -14.95 1.54 11.40
C CYS A 11 -16.12 1.01 10.55
N SER A 12 -17.33 1.11 11.08
CA SER A 12 -18.57 0.77 10.36
C SER A 12 -19.53 1.94 10.38
N ALA A 13 -20.10 2.25 9.22
CA ALA A 13 -21.17 3.23 9.04
C ALA A 13 -22.41 2.53 8.49
N VAL A 14 -23.62 3.05 8.76
CA VAL A 14 -24.83 2.61 8.06
C VAL A 14 -25.19 3.66 7.03
N VAL A 15 -25.15 3.30 5.74
CA VAL A 15 -25.50 4.18 4.62
C VAL A 15 -26.53 3.44 3.76
N PHE A 16 -27.64 4.10 3.43
CA PHE A 16 -28.76 3.48 2.70
C PHE A 16 -29.24 2.14 3.29
N ASN A 17 -29.27 2.00 4.61
CA ASN A 17 -29.61 0.78 5.35
C ASN A 17 -28.67 -0.41 5.14
N GLU A 18 -27.49 -0.19 4.56
CA GLU A 18 -26.43 -1.20 4.45
C GLU A 18 -25.26 -0.84 5.36
N GLN A 19 -24.66 -1.85 6.01
CA GLN A 19 -23.46 -1.67 6.82
C GLN A 19 -22.23 -1.57 5.91
N LEU A 20 -21.57 -0.42 5.96
CA LEU A 20 -20.35 -0.12 5.22
C LEU A 20 -19.15 -0.17 6.16
N LYS A 21 -18.22 -1.11 5.91
CA LYS A 21 -16.91 -1.17 6.56
C LYS A 21 -15.93 -0.26 5.82
N LEU A 22 -15.25 0.59 6.57
CA LEU A 22 -14.37 1.61 6.05
C LEU A 22 -13.02 1.49 6.75
N CYS A 23 -11.93 1.51 5.99
CA CYS A 23 -10.59 1.62 6.53
C CYS A 23 -10.08 3.05 6.42
N LEU A 24 -9.38 3.54 7.44
CA LEU A 24 -8.64 4.80 7.34
C LEU A 24 -7.49 4.62 6.35
N ALA A 25 -7.37 5.54 5.39
CA ALA A 25 -6.36 5.48 4.34
C ALA A 25 -5.78 6.86 4.05
N THR A 26 -4.58 6.89 3.49
CA THR A 26 -3.91 8.12 3.06
C THR A 26 -2.81 7.81 2.05
N GLU A 27 -2.65 8.63 1.03
CA GLU A 27 -1.57 8.43 0.05
C GLU A 27 -0.20 8.85 0.61
N GLY A 28 -0.19 9.82 1.54
CA GLY A 28 1.01 10.51 1.98
C GLY A 28 1.54 11.44 0.89
N PHE A 29 2.31 10.90 -0.07
CA PHE A 29 2.93 11.66 -1.15
C PHE A 29 1.87 12.38 -2.00
N GLY A 30 1.99 13.70 -2.16
CA GLY A 30 1.03 14.55 -2.89
C GLY A 30 -0.34 14.72 -2.23
N ASN A 31 -0.65 13.97 -1.16
CA ASN A 31 -1.87 14.12 -0.37
C ASN A 31 -1.66 13.61 1.07
N ARG A 32 -1.50 14.55 2.01
CA ARG A 32 -1.29 14.23 3.44
C ARG A 32 -2.59 13.91 4.18
N LEU A 33 -3.75 14.20 3.62
CA LEU A 33 -5.01 14.12 4.36
C LEU A 33 -5.58 12.71 4.32
N CYS A 34 -6.14 12.27 5.44
CA CYS A 34 -6.77 10.96 5.51
C CYS A 34 -8.13 10.96 4.82
N PHE A 35 -8.48 9.81 4.27
CA PHE A 35 -9.78 9.50 3.69
C PHE A 35 -10.19 8.06 4.06
N LEU A 36 -11.32 7.61 3.54
CA LEU A 36 -11.91 6.33 3.91
C LEU A 36 -11.98 5.40 2.71
N GLU A 37 -11.32 4.25 2.81
CA GLU A 37 -11.33 3.20 1.80
C GLU A 37 -12.41 2.15 2.14
N PRO A 38 -13.45 1.98 1.32
CA PRO A 38 -14.50 1.01 1.58
C PRO A 38 -14.02 -0.44 1.36
N THR A 39 -14.26 -1.29 2.35
CA THR A 39 -13.83 -2.71 2.31
C THR A 39 -15.00 -3.69 2.23
N SER A 40 -16.25 -3.23 2.25
CA SER A 40 -17.44 -4.10 2.20
C SER A 40 -17.61 -4.88 0.90
N ASN A 41 -17.24 -4.28 -0.24
CA ASN A 41 -17.49 -4.84 -1.57
C ASN A 41 -16.26 -5.52 -2.18
N ALA A 42 -15.34 -6.00 -1.33
CA ALA A 42 -14.04 -6.54 -1.73
C ALA A 42 -14.11 -7.66 -2.79
N GLN A 43 -15.22 -8.40 -2.86
CA GLN A 43 -15.44 -9.44 -3.86
C GLN A 43 -15.64 -8.90 -5.28
N LYS A 44 -16.21 -7.71 -5.43
CA LYS A 44 -16.46 -7.09 -6.74
C LYS A 44 -15.38 -6.07 -7.10
N VAL A 45 -15.01 -5.23 -6.15
CA VAL A 45 -14.01 -4.17 -6.32
C VAL A 45 -12.94 -4.34 -5.24
N PRO A 46 -11.67 -4.58 -5.60
CA PRO A 46 -10.59 -4.71 -4.63
C PRO A 46 -10.36 -3.39 -3.88
N PRO A 47 -10.29 -3.41 -2.54
CA PRO A 47 -9.88 -2.24 -1.77
C PRO A 47 -8.37 -2.00 -1.90
N ASP A 48 -7.94 -0.73 -1.89
CA ASP A 48 -6.52 -0.37 -1.90
C ASP A 48 -5.89 -0.45 -0.50
N LEU A 49 -5.63 -1.68 -0.05
CA LEU A 49 -5.02 -1.91 1.27
C LEU A 49 -3.56 -1.44 1.37
N ALA A 50 -2.89 -1.09 0.26
CA ALA A 50 -1.50 -0.63 0.29
C ALA A 50 -1.33 0.68 1.07
N ILE A 51 -2.36 1.51 1.08
CA ILE A 51 -2.40 2.84 1.70
C ILE A 51 -3.27 2.92 2.97
N CYS A 52 -3.80 1.77 3.39
CA CYS A 52 -4.57 1.65 4.64
C CYS A 52 -3.67 1.23 5.83
N CYS A 53 -2.46 0.77 5.54
CA CYS A 53 -1.62 0.04 6.49
C CYS A 53 -0.79 0.99 7.35
N PHE A 54 -0.92 0.87 8.67
CA PHE A 54 -0.14 1.58 9.67
C PHE A 54 0.74 0.60 10.47
N VAL A 55 1.87 1.06 10.96
CA VAL A 55 2.74 0.36 11.90
C VAL A 55 2.50 0.95 13.29
N LEU A 56 2.27 0.09 14.28
CA LEU A 56 2.24 0.50 15.68
C LEU A 56 3.69 0.66 16.18
N GLU A 57 4.22 1.86 16.06
CA GLU A 57 5.64 2.12 16.33
C GLU A 57 5.96 2.22 17.82
N GLN A 58 5.11 2.90 18.58
CA GLN A 58 5.34 3.10 20.00
C GLN A 58 4.04 3.03 20.81
N SER A 59 4.14 2.49 22.03
CA SER A 59 3.09 2.55 23.05
C SER A 59 3.68 2.96 24.40
N LEU A 60 3.18 4.07 24.96
CA LEU A 60 3.63 4.64 26.22
C LEU A 60 2.44 4.90 27.14
N SER A 61 2.67 4.84 28.45
CA SER A 61 1.73 5.46 29.39
C SER A 61 1.74 6.98 29.16
N VAL A 62 0.63 7.66 29.44
CA VAL A 62 0.53 9.12 29.27
C VAL A 62 1.61 9.87 30.06
N ARG A 63 1.99 9.39 31.26
CA ARG A 63 3.07 9.99 32.05
C ARG A 63 4.43 9.84 31.38
N ALA A 64 4.74 8.64 30.87
CA ALA A 64 5.99 8.39 30.17
C ALA A 64 6.07 9.20 28.85
N LEU A 65 4.94 9.46 28.19
CA LEU A 65 4.88 10.37 27.05
C LEU A 65 5.16 11.82 27.47
N GLN A 66 4.54 12.31 28.55
CA GLN A 66 4.79 13.65 29.07
C GLN A 66 6.25 13.87 29.45
N GLU A 67 6.88 12.89 30.10
CA GLU A 67 8.31 12.92 30.43
C GLU A 67 9.18 12.95 29.15
N MET A 68 8.83 12.14 28.15
CA MET A 68 9.54 12.13 26.86
C MET A 68 9.43 13.48 26.15
N LEU A 69 8.23 14.05 26.06
CA LEU A 69 7.99 15.37 25.46
C LEU A 69 8.69 16.48 26.24
N ALA A 70 8.70 16.45 27.58
CA ALA A 70 9.41 17.44 28.39
C ALA A 70 10.94 17.41 28.13
N ASN A 71 11.52 16.22 28.01
CA ASN A 71 12.94 16.07 27.69
C ASN A 71 13.29 16.59 26.28
N THR A 72 12.38 16.49 25.30
CA THR A 72 12.60 17.09 23.96
C THR A 72 12.65 18.63 24.01
N VAL A 73 11.89 19.27 24.91
CA VAL A 73 11.86 20.72 25.06
C VAL A 73 13.12 21.24 25.76
N GLU A 74 13.65 20.47 26.72
CA GLU A 74 14.86 20.84 27.48
C GLU A 74 16.17 20.54 26.74
N ALA A 75 16.21 19.52 25.88
CA ALA A 75 17.44 19.08 25.21
C ALA A 75 17.87 19.94 24.00
N GLY A 76 17.01 20.82 23.47
CA GLY A 76 17.30 21.52 22.21
C GLY A 76 17.52 20.54 21.04
N VAL A 77 18.25 20.98 20.01
CA VAL A 77 18.43 20.29 18.70
C VAL A 77 19.10 18.90 18.79
N GLU A 78 19.56 18.46 19.96
CA GLU A 78 19.95 17.07 20.16
C GLU A 78 18.68 16.23 20.31
N GLY A 79 18.22 15.67 19.19
CA GLY A 79 17.08 14.77 19.13
C GLY A 79 17.15 13.75 20.28
N VAL A 80 16.02 13.53 20.93
CA VAL A 80 15.85 12.37 21.82
C VAL A 80 16.23 11.11 21.02
N ASP A 81 16.46 9.98 21.67
CA ASP A 81 16.68 8.71 20.97
C ASP A 81 15.49 7.78 21.25
N LEU A 82 14.71 7.46 20.20
CA LEU A 82 13.47 6.69 20.30
C LEU A 82 13.82 5.27 20.75
N ASP A 83 15.00 4.79 20.35
CA ASP A 83 15.57 3.51 20.76
C ASP A 83 15.85 3.47 22.28
N LYS A 84 16.12 4.63 22.88
CA LYS A 84 16.32 4.76 24.33
C LYS A 84 15.00 4.63 25.10
N TRP A 85 13.90 5.15 24.56
CA TRP A 85 12.57 5.06 25.20
C TRP A 85 11.86 3.73 24.90
N SER A 86 12.17 3.10 23.78
CA SER A 86 11.75 1.73 23.46
C SER A 86 12.49 0.70 24.32
N SER A 87 13.81 0.86 24.52
CA SER A 87 14.64 -0.05 25.33
C SER A 87 14.39 0.00 26.85
N GLN A 88 13.79 1.05 27.40
CA GLN A 88 13.38 1.12 28.81
C GLN A 88 12.25 0.14 29.20
N GLY A 89 11.75 -0.67 28.26
CA GLY A 89 10.85 -1.76 28.56
C GLY A 89 10.61 -2.63 27.35
N GLY A 90 11.37 -3.71 27.21
CA GLY A 90 11.17 -4.88 26.32
C GLY A 90 10.57 -4.64 24.93
N GLY A 91 11.31 -4.98 23.87
CA GLY A 91 11.02 -4.69 22.45
C GLY A 91 9.66 -5.09 21.85
N HIS A 92 8.76 -5.72 22.61
CA HIS A 92 7.37 -5.97 22.18
C HIS A 92 6.39 -5.59 23.30
N ARG A 93 6.12 -4.30 23.46
CA ARG A 93 5.14 -3.83 24.46
C ARG A 93 3.73 -4.23 24.02
N THR A 94 3.03 -4.94 24.91
CA THR A 94 1.60 -5.22 24.73
C THR A 94 0.81 -3.94 24.88
N LEU A 95 -0.10 -3.68 23.94
CA LEU A 95 -0.97 -2.51 23.99
C LEU A 95 -1.99 -2.62 25.13
N LEU A 96 -2.08 -1.58 25.96
CA LEU A 96 -3.03 -1.47 27.06
C LEU A 96 -3.99 -0.30 26.85
N TYR A 97 -5.22 -0.42 27.33
CA TYR A 97 -6.12 0.73 27.43
C TYR A 97 -5.52 1.81 28.34
N GLY A 98 -5.60 3.06 27.91
CA GLY A 98 -5.04 4.24 28.59
C GLY A 98 -3.64 4.62 28.15
N HIS A 99 -3.01 3.82 27.29
CA HIS A 99 -1.75 4.18 26.68
C HIS A 99 -1.95 5.16 25.52
N ALA A 100 -0.95 6.01 25.31
CA ALA A 100 -0.75 6.75 24.09
C ALA A 100 0.00 5.88 23.07
N ILE A 101 -0.44 5.94 21.82
CA ILE A 101 0.15 5.23 20.69
C ILE A 101 0.64 6.21 19.63
N LEU A 102 1.67 5.76 18.92
CA LEU A 102 2.21 6.39 17.73
C LEU A 102 1.98 5.47 16.54
N LEU A 103 1.29 6.00 15.51
CA LEU A 103 0.99 5.27 14.29
C LEU A 103 1.77 5.87 13.12
N ARG A 104 2.57 5.04 12.46
CA ARG A 104 3.32 5.42 11.26
C ARG A 104 2.70 4.76 10.04
N HIS A 105 2.44 5.54 8.99
CA HIS A 105 1.93 5.00 7.73
C HIS A 105 3.00 4.13 7.06
N SER A 106 2.71 2.83 6.84
CA SER A 106 3.69 1.84 6.38
C SER A 106 4.33 2.21 5.04
N HIS A 107 3.57 2.87 4.15
CA HIS A 107 4.05 3.24 2.83
C HIS A 107 4.89 4.51 2.79
N SER A 108 4.44 5.61 3.41
CA SER A 108 5.15 6.90 3.35
C SER A 108 6.19 7.08 4.47
N GLY A 109 6.10 6.29 5.54
CA GLY A 109 6.93 6.46 6.73
C GLY A 109 6.58 7.69 7.57
N MET A 110 5.49 8.40 7.27
CA MET A 110 5.03 9.58 8.00
C MET A 110 4.06 9.19 9.13
N TYR A 111 3.89 10.07 10.13
CA TYR A 111 3.07 9.79 11.30
C TYR A 111 1.65 10.34 11.18
N LEU A 112 0.67 9.56 11.65
CA LEU A 112 -0.73 9.98 11.73
C LEU A 112 -0.90 11.04 12.82
N SER A 113 -1.41 12.21 12.45
CA SER A 113 -1.55 13.36 13.34
C SER A 113 -2.90 14.07 13.22
N CYS A 114 -3.24 14.80 14.28
CA CYS A 114 -4.30 15.79 14.27
C CYS A 114 -3.71 17.12 13.75
N LEU A 115 -4.20 17.59 12.61
CA LEU A 115 -3.75 18.85 12.02
C LEU A 115 -4.43 20.05 12.68
N THR A 116 -3.96 21.25 12.35
CA THR A 116 -4.59 22.52 12.80
C THR A 116 -5.52 23.12 11.76
N THR A 117 -5.54 22.56 10.55
CA THR A 117 -6.47 22.94 9.49
C THR A 117 -7.86 22.35 9.75
N SER A 118 -8.88 22.97 9.17
CA SER A 118 -10.26 22.50 9.23
C SER A 118 -10.90 22.67 7.87
N ARG A 119 -11.34 21.57 7.26
CA ARG A 119 -12.09 21.57 6.00
C ARG A 119 -13.55 21.14 6.15
N SER A 120 -13.95 20.74 7.35
CA SER A 120 -15.33 20.35 7.63
C SER A 120 -16.28 21.55 7.43
N LEU A 121 -17.26 21.37 6.55
CA LEU A 121 -18.26 22.41 6.27
C LEU A 121 -19.33 22.51 7.36
N THR A 122 -19.55 21.42 8.11
CA THR A 122 -20.61 21.32 9.11
C THR A 122 -20.11 21.48 10.53
N ASP A 123 -18.89 21.03 10.82
CA ASP A 123 -18.26 21.16 12.13
C ASP A 123 -17.00 22.01 12.02
N LYS A 124 -17.15 23.32 12.20
CA LYS A 124 -16.02 24.28 12.17
C LYS A 124 -15.01 24.08 13.29
N LEU A 125 -15.36 23.30 14.32
CA LEU A 125 -14.45 22.96 15.38
C LEU A 125 -13.68 21.68 15.05
N ALA A 126 -14.09 20.89 14.06
CA ALA A 126 -13.36 19.69 13.69
C ALA A 126 -12.02 20.06 13.07
N PHE A 127 -10.97 19.34 13.47
CA PHE A 127 -9.67 19.43 12.84
C PHE A 127 -9.49 18.32 11.81
N ASP A 128 -8.73 18.58 10.77
CA ASP A 128 -8.40 17.56 9.79
C ASP A 128 -7.46 16.51 10.40
N VAL A 129 -7.62 15.25 9.98
CA VAL A 129 -6.68 14.16 10.31
C VAL A 129 -5.82 13.88 9.10
N GLY A 130 -4.50 13.81 9.30
CA GLY A 130 -3.55 13.68 8.20
C GLY A 130 -2.20 13.15 8.65
N LEU A 131 -1.24 13.12 7.73
CA LEU A 131 0.13 12.72 7.99
C LEU A 131 1.03 13.95 8.17
N GLN A 132 1.95 13.88 9.11
CA GLN A 132 3.07 14.81 9.24
C GLN A 132 4.40 14.07 9.11
N GLU A 133 5.35 14.74 8.46
CA GLU A 133 6.75 14.31 8.43
C GLU A 133 7.40 14.61 9.78
N ASP A 134 8.43 13.84 10.14
CA ASP A 134 9.37 14.27 11.16
C ASP A 134 9.96 15.60 10.71
N ALA A 135 9.78 16.63 11.51
CA ALA A 135 10.32 17.95 11.24
C ALA A 135 11.84 17.88 11.37
N SER A 136 12.53 17.50 10.28
CA SER A 136 13.95 17.16 10.20
C SER A 136 14.33 15.92 11.01
N ALA A 137 15.31 15.15 10.53
CA ALA A 137 15.89 13.97 11.18
C ALA A 137 16.48 14.22 12.60
N ALA A 138 16.28 15.40 13.17
CA ALA A 138 16.70 15.81 14.50
C ALA A 138 15.53 16.16 15.45
N THR A 139 14.27 16.24 14.99
CA THR A 139 13.13 16.61 15.86
C THR A 139 12.04 15.55 15.86
N TYR A 140 11.60 15.20 17.06
CA TYR A 140 10.62 14.17 17.39
C TYR A 140 9.25 14.42 16.75
N PRO A 141 8.45 13.36 16.54
CA PRO A 141 7.03 13.50 16.26
C PRO A 141 6.40 14.33 17.37
N GLY A 142 5.86 15.50 17.01
CA GLY A 142 5.25 16.41 17.96
C GLY A 142 4.03 15.79 18.65
N GLU A 143 3.56 16.44 19.72
CA GLU A 143 2.40 16.02 20.51
C GLU A 143 1.14 15.70 19.65
N ALA A 144 1.02 16.34 18.50
CA ALA A 144 -0.06 16.13 17.53
C ALA A 144 -0.13 14.74 16.90
N CYS A 145 0.96 13.96 16.93
CA CYS A 145 1.04 12.61 16.36
C CYS A 145 0.58 11.50 17.32
N TRP A 146 0.27 11.85 18.57
CA TRP A 146 -0.05 10.90 19.62
C TRP A 146 -1.55 10.76 19.84
N TRP A 147 -1.99 9.52 20.04
CA TRP A 147 -3.39 9.16 20.26
C TRP A 147 -3.53 8.26 21.48
N THR A 148 -4.40 8.59 22.44
CA THR A 148 -4.73 7.67 23.54
C THR A 148 -5.82 6.70 23.12
N ILE A 149 -5.75 5.47 23.65
CA ILE A 149 -6.75 4.42 23.39
C ILE A 149 -7.60 4.20 24.62
N HIS A 150 -8.92 4.32 24.46
CA HIS A 150 -9.88 4.09 25.53
C HIS A 150 -10.87 2.97 25.18
N PRO A 151 -11.37 2.23 26.19
CA PRO A 151 -12.37 1.21 25.97
C PRO A 151 -13.72 1.84 25.60
N ALA A 152 -14.38 1.31 24.58
CA ALA A 152 -15.68 1.81 24.14
C ALA A 152 -16.83 1.56 25.14
N SER A 153 -16.69 0.54 26.00
CA SER A 153 -17.73 0.16 26.95
C SER A 153 -17.13 -0.32 28.28
N LYS A 154 -17.99 -0.46 29.31
CA LYS A 154 -17.62 -0.97 30.64
C LYS A 154 -17.20 -2.46 30.66
N GLN A 155 -17.22 -3.15 29.51
CA GLN A 155 -16.72 -4.52 29.40
C GLN A 155 -15.18 -4.61 29.49
N ARG A 156 -14.49 -3.50 29.21
CA ARG A 156 -13.05 -3.34 29.34
C ARG A 156 -12.75 -2.18 30.28
N SER A 157 -11.56 -2.20 30.88
CA SER A 157 -11.10 -1.17 31.81
C SER A 157 -9.70 -0.67 31.44
N GLU A 158 -9.37 0.53 31.90
CA GLU A 158 -8.02 1.11 31.80
C GLU A 158 -6.96 0.14 32.37
N GLY A 159 -5.83 0.00 31.68
CA GLY A 159 -4.76 -0.93 32.01
C GLY A 159 -4.98 -2.38 31.55
N GLU A 160 -6.17 -2.75 31.04
CA GLU A 160 -6.37 -4.06 30.42
C GLU A 160 -5.70 -4.16 29.05
N LYS A 161 -5.32 -5.38 28.66
CA LYS A 161 -4.76 -5.68 27.34
C LYS A 161 -5.81 -5.50 26.25
N VAL A 162 -5.46 -4.75 25.21
CA VAL A 162 -6.28 -4.62 24.00
C VAL A 162 -6.23 -5.93 23.21
N ARG A 163 -7.39 -6.54 22.95
CA ARG A 163 -7.50 -7.78 22.17
C ARG A 163 -7.83 -7.50 20.71
N VAL A 164 -7.51 -8.45 19.84
CA VAL A 164 -7.90 -8.37 18.41
C VAL A 164 -9.42 -8.32 18.31
N GLY A 165 -9.94 -7.35 17.57
CA GLY A 165 -11.37 -7.15 17.38
C GLY A 165 -12.08 -6.42 18.53
N ASP A 166 -11.36 -5.91 19.54
CA ASP A 166 -11.96 -5.00 20.51
C ASP A 166 -12.39 -3.68 19.83
N ASP A 167 -13.43 -3.04 20.37
CA ASP A 167 -13.87 -1.69 19.98
C ASP A 167 -13.07 -0.63 20.75
N LEU A 168 -12.51 0.32 20.02
CA LEU A 168 -11.59 1.34 20.52
C LEU A 168 -12.14 2.74 20.29
N ILE A 169 -11.87 3.61 21.25
CA ILE A 169 -12.01 5.05 21.11
C ILE A 169 -10.60 5.65 21.05
N LEU A 170 -10.30 6.36 19.98
CA LEU A 170 -9.02 7.05 19.79
C LEU A 170 -9.20 8.55 20.07
N VAL A 171 -8.37 9.11 20.95
CA VAL A 171 -8.41 10.52 21.34
C VAL A 171 -7.04 11.15 21.07
N SER A 172 -7.00 12.24 20.33
CA SER A 172 -5.78 13.01 20.07
C SER A 172 -5.25 13.59 21.38
N VAL A 173 -3.94 13.45 21.63
CA VAL A 173 -3.29 14.03 22.81
C VAL A 173 -3.28 15.56 22.75
N SER A 174 -2.88 16.13 21.60
CA SER A 174 -2.72 17.59 21.47
C SER A 174 -4.03 18.38 21.49
N SER A 175 -5.14 17.78 21.08
CA SER A 175 -6.41 18.47 20.89
C SER A 175 -7.55 17.95 21.74
N GLU A 176 -7.36 16.83 22.44
CA GLU A 176 -8.37 16.12 23.24
C GLU A 176 -9.64 15.77 22.45
N ARG A 177 -9.52 15.61 21.12
CA ARG A 177 -10.63 15.29 20.21
C ARG A 177 -10.58 13.85 19.77
N TYR A 178 -11.76 13.29 19.50
CA TYR A 178 -11.91 11.93 19.02
C TYR A 178 -11.56 11.83 17.54
N LEU A 179 -10.91 10.74 17.15
CA LEU A 179 -10.87 10.34 15.74
C LEU A 179 -12.29 9.96 15.31
N HIS A 180 -12.91 10.80 14.51
CA HIS A 180 -14.33 10.79 14.22
C HIS A 180 -14.60 10.46 12.75
N LEU A 181 -15.58 9.57 12.54
CA LEU A 181 -16.19 9.32 11.24
C LEU A 181 -17.30 10.35 11.02
N SER A 182 -17.02 11.35 10.20
CA SER A 182 -17.97 12.41 9.85
C SER A 182 -18.77 12.01 8.62
N THR A 183 -20.10 12.05 8.73
CA THR A 183 -21.04 11.78 7.63
C THR A 183 -21.64 13.06 7.04
N ALA A 184 -20.96 14.19 7.23
CA ALA A 184 -21.46 15.50 6.88
C ALA A 184 -21.73 15.65 5.37
N SER A 185 -22.87 16.25 5.02
CA SER A 185 -23.22 16.65 3.63
C SER A 185 -23.26 15.56 2.56
N GLY A 186 -23.23 14.28 2.94
CA GLY A 186 -23.39 13.14 2.02
C GLY A 186 -22.09 12.45 1.60
N GLU A 187 -20.93 12.97 2.02
CA GLU A 187 -19.64 12.29 1.88
C GLU A 187 -19.14 11.83 3.26
N LEU A 188 -18.54 10.64 3.29
CA LEU A 188 -17.92 10.10 4.50
C LEU A 188 -16.49 10.59 4.57
N GLN A 189 -16.12 11.21 5.69
CA GLN A 189 -14.79 11.77 5.93
C GLN A 189 -14.29 11.38 7.32
N ALA A 190 -12.97 11.43 7.51
CA ALA A 190 -12.34 11.27 8.82
C ALA A 190 -11.84 12.63 9.30
N ASP A 191 -12.30 13.06 10.47
CA ASP A 191 -11.87 14.29 11.14
C ASP A 191 -11.62 14.05 12.63
N ALA A 192 -11.11 15.06 13.33
CA ALA A 192 -10.95 15.05 14.78
C ALA A 192 -11.99 15.98 15.41
N SER A 193 -13.01 15.42 16.06
CA SER A 193 -14.18 16.14 16.56
C SER A 193 -14.57 15.70 17.99
N PHE A 194 -15.65 16.24 18.54
CA PHE A 194 -16.18 15.91 19.88
C PHE A 194 -17.06 14.66 19.90
N MET A 195 -17.30 14.03 18.75
CA MET A 195 -18.14 12.86 18.63
C MET A 195 -17.30 11.58 18.55
N GLN A 196 -17.68 10.58 19.34
CA GLN A 196 -16.99 9.29 19.39
C GLN A 196 -17.28 8.45 18.14
N THR A 197 -16.29 7.67 17.71
CA THR A 197 -16.44 6.64 16.69
C THR A 197 -15.79 5.37 17.18
N LEU A 198 -16.47 4.24 16.97
CA LEU A 198 -15.92 2.93 17.27
C LEU A 198 -14.95 2.52 16.16
N TRP A 199 -13.69 2.35 16.55
CA TRP A 199 -12.64 1.84 15.67
C TRP A 199 -12.21 0.44 16.10
N ASN A 200 -11.97 -0.43 15.14
CA ASN A 200 -11.37 -1.73 15.32
C ASN A 200 -9.97 -1.70 14.73
N MET A 201 -9.00 -2.18 15.50
CA MET A 201 -7.63 -2.36 15.03
C MET A 201 -7.46 -3.79 14.54
N ASN A 202 -7.38 -3.98 13.22
CA ASN A 202 -7.25 -5.30 12.61
C ASN A 202 -5.77 -5.56 12.28
N PRO A 203 -5.18 -6.67 12.74
CA PRO A 203 -3.81 -7.04 12.37
C PRO A 203 -3.76 -7.40 10.88
N ILE A 204 -2.78 -6.85 10.18
CA ILE A 204 -2.48 -7.14 8.77
C ILE A 204 -1.29 -8.10 8.68
N SER A 205 -0.22 -7.82 9.42
CA SER A 205 0.97 -8.66 9.52
C SER A 205 1.61 -8.50 10.90
N SER A 206 2.43 -9.47 11.31
CA SER A 206 3.16 -9.46 12.57
C SER A 206 4.43 -10.29 12.41
N GLY A 207 5.62 -9.71 12.66
CA GLY A 207 6.92 -10.40 12.65
C GLY A 207 7.10 -11.51 11.60
N CYS A 208 7.36 -11.16 10.34
CA CYS A 208 7.50 -12.14 9.27
C CYS A 208 8.86 -12.86 9.28
N GLU A 209 8.87 -14.16 9.00
CA GLU A 209 10.12 -14.90 8.76
C GLU A 209 10.86 -14.38 7.51
N GLU A 210 12.18 -14.22 7.63
CA GLU A 210 13.04 -13.78 6.53
C GLU A 210 13.01 -14.75 5.34
N GLY A 211 13.12 -14.22 4.12
CA GLY A 211 13.18 -15.01 2.89
C GLY A 211 11.86 -15.66 2.43
N CYS A 212 10.76 -15.46 3.17
CA CYS A 212 9.46 -16.06 2.87
C CYS A 212 8.49 -15.06 2.22
N VAL A 213 7.64 -15.57 1.33
CA VAL A 213 6.65 -14.76 0.62
C VAL A 213 5.43 -14.52 1.51
N THR A 214 5.10 -13.26 1.74
CA THR A 214 3.86 -12.83 2.41
C THR A 214 2.99 -12.02 1.45
N GLY A 215 1.71 -11.88 1.78
CA GLY A 215 0.82 -11.00 1.05
C GLY A 215 1.20 -9.51 1.23
N GLY A 216 0.78 -8.67 0.29
CA GLY A 216 1.14 -7.25 0.25
C GLY A 216 2.55 -6.97 -0.29
N HIS A 217 3.42 -7.96 -0.42
CA HIS A 217 4.74 -7.76 -1.00
C HIS A 217 4.68 -7.38 -2.49
N VAL A 218 5.57 -6.46 -2.88
CA VAL A 218 5.87 -6.10 -4.27
C VAL A 218 7.06 -6.90 -4.77
N MET A 219 6.92 -7.58 -5.90
CA MET A 219 7.92 -8.52 -6.40
C MET A 219 7.95 -8.58 -7.92
N ARG A 220 9.00 -9.21 -8.43
CA ARG A 220 9.11 -9.64 -9.82
C ARG A 220 8.84 -11.14 -9.92
N LEU A 221 8.20 -11.54 -11.01
CA LEU A 221 7.94 -12.93 -11.34
C LEU A 221 8.84 -13.31 -12.51
N PHE A 222 9.93 -14.01 -12.24
CA PHE A 222 10.88 -14.47 -13.25
C PHE A 222 10.44 -15.79 -13.84
N HIS A 223 10.53 -15.92 -15.16
CA HIS A 223 10.14 -17.11 -15.91
C HIS A 223 11.36 -17.92 -16.33
N GLY A 224 11.37 -19.20 -15.96
CA GLY A 224 12.45 -20.12 -16.26
C GLY A 224 13.80 -19.68 -15.65
N HIS A 225 14.90 -20.16 -16.23
CA HIS A 225 16.27 -19.78 -15.86
C HIS A 225 16.84 -18.64 -16.72
N MET A 226 16.02 -17.98 -17.55
CA MET A 226 16.49 -17.18 -18.70
C MET A 226 16.49 -15.65 -18.48
N ASP A 227 16.54 -15.16 -17.24
CA ASP A 227 16.47 -13.72 -16.93
C ASP A 227 15.27 -12.99 -17.60
N GLU A 228 14.17 -13.70 -17.83
CA GLU A 228 12.91 -13.13 -18.32
C GLU A 228 11.96 -12.89 -17.16
N CYS A 229 11.23 -11.77 -17.14
CA CYS A 229 10.24 -11.50 -16.12
C CYS A 229 8.88 -11.06 -16.69
N LEU A 230 7.83 -11.28 -15.89
CA LEU A 230 6.47 -10.87 -16.20
C LEU A 230 6.36 -9.34 -16.22
N THR A 231 5.83 -8.79 -17.30
CA THR A 231 5.71 -7.35 -17.51
C THR A 231 4.51 -6.99 -18.39
N ILE A 232 4.23 -5.69 -18.50
CA ILE A 232 3.30 -5.12 -19.47
C ILE A 232 4.05 -4.31 -20.53
N SER A 233 3.34 -3.93 -21.59
CA SER A 233 3.90 -3.06 -22.63
C SER A 233 4.23 -1.66 -22.09
N THR A 234 5.19 -0.98 -22.73
CA THR A 234 5.60 0.38 -22.37
C THR A 234 4.51 1.41 -22.61
N THR A 235 4.70 2.58 -22.01
CA THR A 235 3.74 3.67 -22.05
C THR A 235 3.45 4.20 -23.47
N ASP A 236 4.39 4.10 -24.39
CA ASP A 236 4.27 4.69 -25.74
C ASP A 236 3.30 3.92 -26.63
N GLN A 237 2.91 2.73 -26.19
CA GLN A 237 1.96 1.88 -26.90
C GLN A 237 0.53 2.24 -26.52
N ASN A 238 -0.39 2.01 -27.47
CA ASN A 238 -1.82 2.21 -27.28
C ASN A 238 -2.31 1.54 -25.98
N GLU A 239 -3.33 2.13 -25.33
CA GLU A 239 -3.94 1.61 -24.10
C GLU A 239 -4.35 0.13 -24.21
N GLU A 240 -4.80 -0.33 -25.37
CA GLU A 240 -5.10 -1.74 -25.59
C GLU A 240 -3.85 -2.64 -25.55
N GLN A 241 -2.71 -2.15 -26.03
CA GLN A 241 -1.43 -2.87 -25.98
C GLN A 241 -0.85 -2.89 -24.56
N ARG A 242 -1.10 -1.85 -23.76
CA ARG A 242 -0.77 -1.81 -22.32
C ARG A 242 -1.56 -2.83 -21.50
N ARG A 243 -2.69 -3.34 -22.02
CA ARG A 243 -3.47 -4.42 -21.39
C ARG A 243 -2.89 -5.81 -21.62
N VAL A 244 -1.93 -5.95 -22.54
CA VAL A 244 -1.31 -7.23 -22.88
C VAL A 244 -0.16 -7.53 -21.92
N VAL A 245 -0.17 -8.76 -21.39
CA VAL A 245 0.83 -9.28 -20.45
C VAL A 245 1.86 -10.10 -21.19
N ASN A 246 3.14 -9.91 -20.87
CA ASN A 246 4.26 -10.53 -21.58
C ASN A 246 5.35 -10.99 -20.62
N TYR A 247 6.18 -11.90 -21.10
CA TYR A 247 7.52 -12.16 -20.59
C TYR A 247 8.54 -11.45 -21.48
N GLU A 248 9.45 -10.72 -20.86
CA GLU A 248 10.51 -9.97 -21.52
C GLU A 248 11.77 -10.05 -20.66
N GLY A 249 12.93 -10.19 -21.30
CA GLY A 249 14.24 -10.25 -20.64
C GLY A 249 15.01 -8.94 -20.70
N GLY A 250 16.19 -8.92 -20.08
CA GLY A 250 17.12 -7.79 -20.13
C GLY A 250 16.71 -6.62 -19.22
N ALA A 251 16.66 -5.40 -19.75
CA ALA A 251 16.54 -4.18 -18.94
C ALA A 251 15.27 -4.15 -18.07
N VAL A 252 14.17 -4.73 -18.55
CA VAL A 252 12.86 -4.74 -17.87
C VAL A 252 12.91 -5.39 -16.48
N CYS A 253 13.85 -6.31 -16.26
CA CYS A 253 14.08 -6.97 -14.97
C CYS A 253 14.53 -6.00 -13.87
N SER A 254 14.86 -4.76 -14.23
CA SER A 254 15.21 -3.67 -13.32
C SER A 254 14.24 -2.47 -13.39
N GLN A 255 13.23 -2.50 -14.27
CA GLN A 255 12.28 -1.41 -14.50
C GLN A 255 11.05 -1.52 -13.58
N ALA A 256 10.21 -0.47 -13.56
CA ALA A 256 9.02 -0.39 -12.73
C ALA A 256 7.83 -1.22 -13.29
N ARG A 257 7.67 -1.29 -14.61
CA ARG A 257 6.66 -2.14 -15.30
C ARG A 257 6.75 -3.67 -15.09
N SER A 258 7.74 -4.16 -14.35
CA SER A 258 7.84 -5.58 -13.94
C SER A 258 7.43 -5.81 -12.49
N LEU A 259 6.94 -4.77 -11.80
CA LEU A 259 6.58 -4.83 -10.39
C LEU A 259 5.10 -5.19 -10.20
N TRP A 260 4.88 -6.26 -9.45
CA TRP A 260 3.57 -6.80 -9.14
C TRP A 260 3.39 -6.93 -7.63
N ARG A 261 2.21 -6.58 -7.13
CA ARG A 261 1.80 -6.74 -5.73
C ARG A 261 0.85 -7.92 -5.60
N LEU A 262 1.10 -8.80 -4.64
CA LEU A 262 0.19 -9.90 -4.31
C LEU A 262 -0.84 -9.44 -3.26
N GLU A 263 -2.12 -9.61 -3.56
CA GLU A 263 -3.22 -9.19 -2.68
C GLU A 263 -4.11 -10.40 -2.37
N PRO A 264 -3.90 -11.09 -1.23
CA PRO A 264 -4.76 -12.19 -0.80
C PRO A 264 -6.22 -11.77 -0.68
N LEU A 265 -7.15 -12.70 -0.88
CA LEU A 265 -8.60 -12.43 -0.81
C LEU A 265 -9.14 -12.32 0.63
N ARG A 266 -8.45 -11.57 1.49
CA ARG A 266 -8.83 -11.30 2.88
C ARG A 266 -8.37 -9.89 3.29
N ILE A 267 -9.01 -9.31 4.30
CA ILE A 267 -8.62 -8.00 4.85
C ILE A 267 -7.63 -8.19 6.01
N SER A 268 -8.10 -8.70 7.15
CA SER A 268 -7.25 -9.05 8.28
C SER A 268 -6.31 -10.20 7.91
N TRP A 269 -5.07 -10.16 8.41
CA TRP A 269 -3.99 -11.10 8.10
C TRP A 269 -3.69 -11.23 6.60
N SER A 270 -3.96 -10.20 5.80
CA SER A 270 -3.59 -10.16 4.38
C SER A 270 -2.08 -10.15 4.15
N GLY A 271 -1.28 -9.76 5.15
CA GLY A 271 0.18 -9.86 5.15
C GLY A 271 0.73 -11.16 5.76
N SER A 272 -0.10 -12.19 5.96
CA SER A 272 0.35 -13.51 6.40
C SER A 272 1.20 -14.24 5.33
N HIS A 273 1.87 -15.32 5.73
CA HIS A 273 2.63 -16.15 4.80
C HIS A 273 1.73 -16.74 3.70
N MET A 274 2.16 -16.58 2.46
CA MET A 274 1.48 -17.14 1.30
C MET A 274 1.59 -18.66 1.30
N LYS A 275 0.47 -19.34 1.05
CA LYS A 275 0.41 -20.81 1.03
C LYS A 275 0.12 -21.35 -0.36
N TRP A 276 0.54 -22.59 -0.59
CA TRP A 276 0.14 -23.32 -1.79
C TRP A 276 -1.38 -23.49 -1.86
N GLY A 277 -1.95 -23.17 -3.02
CA GLY A 277 -3.39 -23.22 -3.28
C GLY A 277 -4.20 -22.07 -2.69
N GLN A 278 -3.56 -21.10 -2.02
CA GLN A 278 -4.26 -19.93 -1.49
C GLN A 278 -4.64 -18.96 -2.62
N PRO A 279 -5.90 -18.50 -2.70
CA PRO A 279 -6.32 -17.55 -3.72
C PRO A 279 -5.88 -16.11 -3.40
N PHE A 280 -5.41 -15.40 -4.42
CA PHE A 280 -5.01 -13.99 -4.37
C PHE A 280 -5.27 -13.28 -5.70
N ARG A 281 -5.27 -11.95 -5.66
CA ARG A 281 -5.19 -11.05 -6.81
C ARG A 281 -3.75 -10.63 -7.07
N VAL A 282 -3.45 -10.30 -8.32
CA VAL A 282 -2.15 -9.75 -8.72
C VAL A 282 -2.36 -8.34 -9.28
N ARG A 283 -1.86 -7.32 -8.57
CA ARG A 283 -1.97 -5.91 -8.94
C ARG A 283 -0.67 -5.43 -9.58
N HIS A 284 -0.74 -4.80 -10.74
CA HIS A 284 0.40 -4.11 -11.35
C HIS A 284 0.59 -2.75 -10.68
N VAL A 285 1.78 -2.49 -10.14
CA VAL A 285 1.99 -1.38 -9.20
C VAL A 285 1.83 -0.01 -9.86
N THR A 286 2.54 0.27 -10.97
CA THR A 286 2.54 1.62 -11.57
C THR A 286 1.25 1.99 -12.28
N THR A 287 0.44 1.00 -12.67
CA THR A 287 -0.85 1.25 -13.35
C THR A 287 -2.07 1.12 -12.46
N GLY A 288 -1.95 0.49 -11.28
CA GLY A 288 -3.08 0.16 -10.40
C GLY A 288 -4.08 -0.85 -10.96
N ARG A 289 -3.74 -1.55 -12.05
CA ARG A 289 -4.59 -2.54 -12.73
C ARG A 289 -4.36 -3.95 -12.19
N TYR A 290 -5.29 -4.85 -12.49
CA TYR A 290 -5.29 -6.23 -12.01
C TYR A 290 -5.13 -7.22 -13.14
N LEU A 291 -4.30 -8.24 -12.94
CA LEU A 291 -4.25 -9.39 -13.84
C LEU A 291 -5.58 -10.13 -13.79
N ALA A 292 -6.13 -10.47 -14.96
CA ALA A 292 -7.43 -11.13 -15.05
C ALA A 292 -7.55 -12.05 -16.27
N LEU A 293 -8.39 -13.08 -16.14
CA LEU A 293 -8.94 -13.81 -17.27
C LEU A 293 -10.27 -13.17 -17.70
N THR A 294 -10.34 -12.74 -18.96
CA THR A 294 -11.57 -12.23 -19.58
C THR A 294 -12.00 -13.14 -20.72
N GLU A 295 -13.31 -13.30 -20.92
CA GLU A 295 -13.86 -14.18 -21.97
C GLU A 295 -13.45 -13.72 -23.38
N GLU A 296 -13.37 -12.40 -23.61
CA GLU A 296 -13.08 -11.85 -24.94
C GLU A 296 -11.58 -11.85 -25.29
N LYS A 297 -10.71 -11.46 -24.33
CA LYS A 297 -9.30 -11.14 -24.61
C LYS A 297 -8.31 -12.13 -23.98
N GLY A 298 -8.80 -13.12 -23.23
CA GLY A 298 -7.96 -14.05 -22.48
C GLY A 298 -7.27 -13.36 -21.30
N LEU A 299 -5.98 -13.64 -21.11
CA LEU A 299 -5.16 -13.03 -20.04
C LEU A 299 -4.82 -11.57 -20.37
N VAL A 300 -5.28 -10.64 -19.54
CA VAL A 300 -5.08 -9.19 -19.69
C VAL A 300 -4.95 -8.51 -18.32
N VAL A 301 -4.57 -7.24 -18.30
CA VAL A 301 -4.78 -6.37 -17.13
C VAL A 301 -6.06 -5.53 -17.26
N VAL A 302 -6.90 -5.56 -16.24
CA VAL A 302 -8.19 -4.85 -16.15
C VAL A 302 -8.13 -3.76 -15.10
N ASP A 303 -8.98 -2.74 -15.25
CA ASP A 303 -9.10 -1.66 -14.27
C ASP A 303 -9.75 -2.21 -12.97
N ALA A 304 -9.48 -1.54 -11.85
CA ALA A 304 -9.86 -2.02 -10.52
C ALA A 304 -11.38 -2.23 -10.38
N GLU A 305 -12.20 -1.39 -11.03
CA GLU A 305 -13.66 -1.47 -11.00
C GLU A 305 -14.21 -2.74 -11.67
N LYS A 306 -13.40 -3.37 -12.53
CA LYS A 306 -13.75 -4.63 -13.24
C LYS A 306 -13.06 -5.85 -12.64
N ALA A 307 -12.28 -5.68 -11.58
CA ALA A 307 -11.44 -6.71 -10.98
C ALA A 307 -12.21 -7.60 -9.97
N HIS A 308 -13.37 -8.13 -10.36
CA HIS A 308 -14.14 -9.03 -9.50
C HIS A 308 -13.41 -10.36 -9.28
N THR A 309 -13.65 -11.00 -8.14
CA THR A 309 -12.89 -12.19 -7.69
C THR A 309 -12.87 -13.31 -8.73
N LYS A 310 -13.99 -13.60 -9.39
CA LYS A 310 -14.09 -14.68 -10.39
C LYS A 310 -13.06 -14.56 -11.54
N ALA A 311 -12.77 -13.34 -12.01
CA ALA A 311 -11.85 -13.12 -13.11
C ALA A 311 -10.39 -12.93 -12.67
N THR A 312 -10.16 -12.59 -11.40
CA THR A 312 -8.86 -12.11 -10.89
C THR A 312 -8.24 -13.01 -9.83
N SER A 313 -8.86 -14.15 -9.55
CA SER A 313 -8.37 -15.09 -8.54
C SER A 313 -7.36 -16.05 -9.13
N PHE A 314 -6.12 -15.92 -8.70
CA PHE A 314 -5.02 -16.82 -9.00
C PHE A 314 -4.54 -17.52 -7.74
N CYS A 315 -3.83 -18.64 -7.89
CA CYS A 315 -3.12 -19.27 -6.79
C CYS A 315 -1.77 -19.84 -7.26
N PHE A 316 -0.86 -20.02 -6.31
CA PHE A 316 0.40 -20.73 -6.54
C PHE A 316 0.21 -22.23 -6.32
N ARG A 317 0.85 -23.04 -7.16
CA ARG A 317 0.86 -24.50 -7.11
C ARG A 317 2.28 -25.02 -7.21
N VAL A 318 2.55 -26.14 -6.55
CA VAL A 318 3.86 -26.82 -6.57
C VAL A 318 4.09 -27.54 -7.90
N SER A 319 3.04 -28.12 -8.47
CA SER A 319 3.08 -28.83 -9.75
C SER A 319 1.73 -28.70 -10.46
N LYS A 320 1.71 -29.12 -11.73
CA LYS A 320 0.50 -29.16 -12.56
C LYS A 320 -0.32 -30.45 -12.42
N GLU A 321 0.05 -31.29 -11.45
CA GLU A 321 -0.69 -32.52 -11.19
C GLU A 321 -2.08 -32.18 -10.64
N LYS A 322 -3.07 -32.99 -11.04
CA LYS A 322 -4.45 -32.92 -10.54
C LYS A 322 -4.52 -33.45 -9.12
N LEU A 323 -3.88 -32.75 -8.19
CA LEU A 323 -4.01 -32.99 -6.76
C LEU A 323 -5.20 -32.17 -6.27
N ASP A 324 -6.19 -32.87 -5.71
CA ASP A 324 -7.24 -32.27 -4.89
C ASP A 324 -6.58 -31.60 -3.70
N VAL A 325 -6.27 -30.31 -3.83
CA VAL A 325 -5.82 -29.51 -2.70
C VAL A 325 -7.08 -29.13 -1.95
N ALA A 326 -7.31 -29.86 -0.85
CA ALA A 326 -8.37 -29.52 0.07
C ALA A 326 -8.26 -28.02 0.45
N PRO A 327 -9.39 -27.28 0.48
CA PRO A 327 -9.36 -25.88 0.86
C PRO A 327 -8.73 -25.75 2.25
N LYS A 328 -7.56 -25.09 2.31
CA LYS A 328 -6.88 -24.84 3.58
C LYS A 328 -7.74 -23.85 4.38
N ARG A 329 -7.96 -24.17 5.66
CA ARG A 329 -8.69 -23.29 6.58
C ARG A 329 -7.94 -21.97 6.75
N ASP A 330 -8.70 -20.90 6.93
CA ASP A 330 -8.15 -19.61 7.33
C ASP A 330 -7.37 -19.74 8.64
N VAL A 331 -6.23 -19.07 8.69
CA VAL A 331 -5.39 -19.01 9.89
C VAL A 331 -5.46 -17.60 10.45
N GLU A 332 -5.74 -17.53 11.75
CA GLU A 332 -5.64 -16.32 12.56
C GLU A 332 -4.19 -16.22 13.07
N GLY A 333 -3.36 -15.50 12.33
CA GLY A 333 -1.91 -15.42 12.53
C GLY A 333 -1.14 -15.44 11.22
N MET A 334 0.20 -15.41 11.31
CA MET A 334 1.07 -15.47 10.14
C MET A 334 1.00 -16.79 9.36
N GLY A 335 0.61 -17.89 10.02
CA GLY A 335 0.58 -19.21 9.40
C GLY A 335 1.96 -19.79 9.13
N ALA A 336 2.02 -20.96 8.49
CA ALA A 336 3.29 -21.60 8.16
C ALA A 336 3.93 -20.96 6.91
N PRO A 337 5.24 -20.68 6.92
CA PRO A 337 5.98 -20.17 5.77
C PRO A 337 6.26 -21.31 4.78
N GLU A 338 5.51 -21.35 3.68
CA GLU A 338 5.59 -22.42 2.68
C GLU A 338 6.35 -22.01 1.41
N ILE A 339 6.24 -20.75 1.00
CA ILE A 339 6.77 -20.22 -0.26
C ILE A 339 7.94 -19.27 0.04
N LYS A 340 9.08 -19.50 -0.60
CA LYS A 340 10.35 -18.77 -0.41
C LYS A 340 10.78 -18.04 -1.68
N TYR A 341 11.40 -16.89 -1.50
CA TYR A 341 12.00 -16.13 -2.60
C TYR A 341 13.17 -16.88 -3.23
N GLY A 342 13.27 -16.87 -4.56
CA GLY A 342 14.36 -17.50 -5.33
C GLY A 342 14.32 -19.03 -5.37
N GLU A 343 13.80 -19.69 -4.33
CA GLU A 343 13.83 -21.15 -4.17
C GLU A 343 12.50 -21.83 -4.57
N SER A 344 11.37 -21.19 -4.28
CA SER A 344 10.06 -21.76 -4.59
C SER A 344 9.72 -21.52 -6.06
N MET A 345 9.91 -22.57 -6.86
CA MET A 345 9.53 -22.62 -8.27
C MET A 345 8.01 -22.78 -8.38
N CYS A 346 7.31 -21.67 -8.55
CA CYS A 346 5.84 -21.59 -8.46
C CYS A 346 5.17 -21.75 -9.83
N PHE A 347 4.11 -22.54 -9.91
CA PHE A 347 3.18 -22.51 -11.05
C PHE A 347 1.96 -21.66 -10.70
N VAL A 348 1.56 -20.76 -11.60
CA VAL A 348 0.39 -19.89 -11.40
C VAL A 348 -0.82 -20.51 -12.10
N GLN A 349 -1.90 -20.69 -11.35
CA GLN A 349 -3.16 -21.22 -11.86
C GLN A 349 -4.30 -20.22 -11.60
N HIS A 350 -5.16 -20.01 -12.59
CA HIS A 350 -6.42 -19.29 -12.40
C HIS A 350 -7.42 -20.20 -11.65
N VAL A 351 -7.99 -19.70 -10.56
CA VAL A 351 -8.74 -20.52 -9.61
C VAL A 351 -10.07 -21.01 -10.18
N ASP A 352 -10.85 -20.13 -10.81
CA ASP A 352 -12.19 -20.47 -11.30
C ASP A 352 -12.17 -21.37 -12.54
N SER A 353 -11.22 -21.14 -13.46
CA SER A 353 -11.13 -21.89 -14.72
C SER A 353 -10.16 -23.08 -14.68
N GLY A 354 -9.28 -23.15 -13.68
CA GLY A 354 -8.23 -24.15 -13.58
C GLY A 354 -7.10 -24.02 -14.62
N LEU A 355 -7.10 -22.96 -15.44
CA LEU A 355 -6.10 -22.74 -16.49
C LEU A 355 -4.75 -22.32 -15.90
N TRP A 356 -3.67 -22.80 -16.50
CA TRP A 356 -2.29 -22.50 -16.13
C TRP A 356 -1.76 -21.29 -16.87
N MET A 357 -1.04 -20.42 -16.18
CA MET A 357 -0.31 -19.33 -16.81
C MET A 357 0.92 -19.90 -17.53
N THR A 358 1.01 -19.62 -18.82
CA THR A 358 2.08 -20.07 -19.73
C THR A 358 2.34 -18.96 -20.76
N TYR A 359 3.25 -19.16 -21.70
CA TYR A 359 3.44 -18.28 -22.84
C TYR A 359 2.81 -18.85 -24.12
N ALA A 360 2.43 -17.97 -25.04
CA ALA A 360 2.05 -18.33 -26.41
C ALA A 360 3.30 -18.63 -27.24
N ALA A 361 3.17 -19.50 -28.25
CA ALA A 361 4.26 -19.81 -29.19
C ALA A 361 4.86 -18.53 -29.79
N ALA A 362 6.20 -18.48 -29.85
CA ALA A 362 6.92 -17.31 -30.31
C ALA A 362 6.55 -16.92 -31.75
N ASP A 363 6.32 -15.63 -31.98
CA ASP A 363 6.14 -15.12 -33.33
C ASP A 363 7.47 -15.16 -34.09
N THR A 364 7.54 -16.05 -35.08
CA THR A 364 8.70 -16.24 -35.96
C THR A 364 9.16 -14.96 -36.66
N LYS A 365 8.28 -13.96 -36.86
CA LYS A 365 8.67 -12.65 -37.41
C LYS A 365 9.31 -11.75 -36.36
N ALA A 366 8.80 -11.73 -35.13
CA ALA A 366 9.35 -10.93 -34.03
C ALA A 366 10.73 -11.43 -33.57
N MET A 367 10.94 -12.75 -33.54
CA MET A 367 12.25 -13.35 -33.26
C MET A 367 13.32 -12.93 -34.29
N ARG A 368 12.96 -12.82 -35.58
CA ARG A 368 13.89 -12.37 -36.64
C ARG A 368 14.30 -10.90 -36.50
N LEU A 369 13.51 -10.10 -35.78
CA LEU A 369 13.76 -8.69 -35.49
C LEU A 369 14.50 -8.48 -34.14
N GLY A 370 14.84 -9.56 -33.44
CA GLY A 370 15.59 -9.50 -32.18
C GLY A 370 14.75 -9.11 -30.94
N VAL A 371 13.42 -9.03 -31.06
CA VAL A 371 12.54 -8.73 -29.92
C VAL A 371 12.19 -10.04 -29.20
N LEU A 372 12.86 -10.31 -28.08
CA LEU A 372 12.57 -11.41 -27.17
C LEU A 372 11.38 -11.05 -26.26
N LYS A 373 10.18 -10.98 -26.83
CA LYS A 373 8.92 -10.75 -26.12
C LYS A 373 7.98 -11.92 -26.36
N ARG A 374 7.55 -12.60 -25.28
CA ARG A 374 6.60 -13.72 -25.33
C ARG A 374 5.30 -13.31 -24.67
N ARG A 375 4.16 -13.46 -25.36
CA ARG A 375 2.86 -13.12 -24.79
C ARG A 375 2.48 -14.16 -23.73
N ALA A 376 2.12 -13.72 -22.52
CA ALA A 376 1.57 -14.59 -21.49
C ALA A 376 0.10 -14.90 -21.79
N ILE A 377 -0.31 -16.15 -21.57
CA ILE A 377 -1.68 -16.66 -21.79
C ILE A 377 -2.08 -17.62 -20.67
N LEU A 378 -3.37 -17.97 -20.65
CA LEU A 378 -3.90 -19.04 -19.80
C LEU A 378 -4.26 -20.25 -20.67
N HIS A 379 -3.69 -21.41 -20.38
CA HIS A 379 -3.84 -22.64 -21.16
C HIS A 379 -4.20 -23.84 -20.27
N GLN A 380 -4.84 -24.87 -20.85
CA GLN A 380 -5.29 -26.05 -20.09
C GLN A 380 -4.11 -26.90 -19.56
N GLU A 381 -3.01 -26.94 -20.29
CA GLU A 381 -1.82 -27.75 -19.93
C GLU A 381 -0.62 -26.88 -19.52
N GLY A 382 -0.41 -25.74 -20.19
CA GLY A 382 0.82 -24.95 -20.15
C GLY A 382 2.10 -25.73 -20.53
N HIS A 383 3.24 -25.06 -20.57
CA HIS A 383 4.53 -25.68 -20.88
C HIS A 383 5.24 -26.25 -19.64
N MET A 384 6.28 -27.07 -19.84
CA MET A 384 7.02 -27.70 -18.73
C MET A 384 7.97 -26.71 -18.02
N ASP A 385 8.33 -25.62 -18.69
CA ASP A 385 9.24 -24.56 -18.25
C ASP A 385 8.52 -23.34 -17.66
N ASP A 386 7.23 -23.45 -17.32
CA ASP A 386 6.41 -22.37 -16.77
C ASP A 386 6.80 -21.94 -15.35
N ALA A 387 7.63 -22.73 -14.66
CA ALA A 387 7.96 -22.52 -13.26
C ALA A 387 8.54 -21.11 -13.02
N LEU A 388 7.89 -20.35 -12.15
CA LEU A 388 8.25 -18.97 -11.85
C LEU A 388 9.08 -18.88 -10.58
N SER A 389 10.20 -18.18 -10.67
CA SER A 389 10.97 -17.77 -9.49
C SER A 389 10.50 -16.39 -9.02
N LEU A 390 10.26 -16.27 -7.71
CA LEU A 390 9.77 -15.04 -7.09
C LEU A 390 10.94 -14.24 -6.51
N THR A 391 11.05 -12.96 -6.85
CA THR A 391 12.10 -12.07 -6.33
C THR A 391 11.48 -10.84 -5.69
N ARG A 392 11.69 -10.69 -4.37
CA ARG A 392 11.21 -9.51 -3.63
C ARG A 392 11.88 -8.24 -4.14
N CYS A 393 11.07 -7.20 -4.33
CA CYS A 393 11.57 -5.87 -4.63
C CYS A 393 11.94 -5.13 -3.32
N GLN A 394 13.03 -4.36 -3.35
CA GLN A 394 13.45 -3.52 -2.22
C GLN A 394 12.36 -2.48 -1.87
N HIS A 395 12.30 -2.08 -0.60
CA HIS A 395 11.28 -1.14 -0.12
C HIS A 395 11.29 0.18 -0.91
N GLU A 396 12.45 0.79 -1.13
CA GLU A 396 12.59 2.06 -1.88
C GLU A 396 12.04 1.95 -3.31
N GLN A 397 12.31 0.84 -4.01
CA GLN A 397 11.78 0.61 -5.37
C GLN A 397 10.27 0.41 -5.37
N SER A 398 9.74 -0.31 -4.37
CA SER A 398 8.30 -0.47 -4.17
C SER A 398 7.61 0.88 -3.89
N GLN A 399 8.27 1.73 -3.10
CA GLN A 399 7.79 3.07 -2.78
C GLN A 399 7.78 3.97 -4.02
N ALA A 400 8.89 4.01 -4.76
CA ALA A 400 9.02 4.74 -6.02
C ALA A 400 7.93 4.35 -7.03
N ALA A 401 7.65 3.06 -7.17
CA ALA A 401 6.63 2.57 -8.10
C ALA A 401 5.21 3.03 -7.75
N ARG A 402 4.87 3.13 -6.46
CA ARG A 402 3.59 3.71 -6.02
C ARG A 402 3.57 5.22 -6.21
N MET A 403 4.68 5.91 -5.97
CA MET A 403 4.78 7.35 -6.26
C MET A 403 4.55 7.64 -7.75
N ILE A 404 5.05 6.79 -8.65
CA ILE A 404 4.77 6.90 -10.09
C ILE A 404 3.27 6.77 -10.36
N TYR A 405 2.60 5.74 -9.81
CA TYR A 405 1.15 5.58 -9.95
C TYR A 405 0.38 6.83 -9.50
N ASN A 406 0.72 7.37 -8.32
CA ASN A 406 0.06 8.56 -7.75
C ASN A 406 0.30 9.80 -8.62
N THR A 407 1.55 10.04 -9.01
CA THR A 407 1.96 11.20 -9.81
C THR A 407 1.28 11.17 -11.18
N SER A 408 1.31 10.02 -11.87
CA SER A 408 0.66 9.85 -13.17
C SER A 408 -0.85 10.01 -13.07
N GLY A 409 -1.49 9.49 -12.02
CA GLY A 409 -2.92 9.64 -11.79
C GLY A 409 -3.32 11.12 -11.64
N LEU A 410 -2.64 11.83 -10.74
CA LEU A 410 -2.89 13.25 -10.46
C LEU A 410 -2.67 14.12 -11.71
N TYR A 411 -1.56 13.90 -12.43
CA TYR A 411 -1.23 14.71 -13.61
C TYR A 411 -2.21 14.46 -14.75
N ASN A 412 -2.60 13.20 -15.00
CA ASN A 412 -3.60 12.87 -16.01
C ASN A 412 -4.97 13.49 -15.69
N GLN A 413 -5.36 13.51 -14.42
CA GLN A 413 -6.60 14.20 -13.99
C GLN A 413 -6.51 15.70 -14.24
N PHE A 414 -5.38 16.32 -13.90
CA PHE A 414 -5.14 17.74 -14.12
C PHE A 414 -5.16 18.12 -15.62
N ILE A 415 -4.45 17.36 -16.47
CA ILE A 415 -4.39 17.58 -17.92
C ILE A 415 -5.79 17.47 -18.55
N LYS A 416 -6.56 16.43 -18.22
CA LYS A 416 -7.95 16.30 -18.70
C LYS A 416 -8.83 17.48 -18.29
N GLY A 417 -8.61 18.01 -17.09
CA GLY A 417 -9.26 19.23 -16.61
C GLY A 417 -8.92 20.44 -17.48
N LEU A 418 -7.65 20.61 -17.85
CA LEU A 418 -7.20 21.67 -18.77
C LEU A 418 -7.79 21.52 -20.18
N ASP A 419 -7.79 20.31 -20.74
CA ASP A 419 -8.38 20.04 -22.07
C ASP A 419 -9.86 20.41 -22.11
N THR A 420 -10.58 20.15 -21.01
CA THR A 420 -11.99 20.52 -20.87
C THR A 420 -12.18 22.04 -20.89
N LEU A 421 -11.27 22.78 -20.28
CA LEU A 421 -11.27 24.26 -20.28
C LEU A 421 -10.89 24.85 -21.65
N LEU A 422 -9.99 24.20 -22.39
CA LEU A 422 -9.54 24.62 -23.72
C LEU A 422 -10.57 24.31 -24.82
N GLY A 423 -11.35 23.23 -24.67
CA GLY A 423 -12.14 22.63 -25.74
C GLY A 423 -13.48 23.29 -26.09
N LYS A 424 -14.16 24.05 -25.20
CA LYS A 424 -15.45 24.70 -25.52
C LYS A 424 -15.75 25.97 -24.70
N ALA A 425 -16.42 26.92 -25.36
CA ALA A 425 -17.06 28.09 -24.78
C ALA A 425 -17.91 27.72 -23.55
N LYS A 426 -17.56 28.28 -22.38
CA LYS A 426 -18.26 28.21 -21.08
C LYS A 426 -19.17 26.97 -20.94
N SER A 427 -18.61 25.79 -20.66
CA SER A 427 -19.40 24.72 -20.06
C SER A 427 -20.03 25.26 -18.76
N SER A 428 -21.34 25.09 -18.58
CA SER A 428 -22.06 25.58 -17.40
C SER A 428 -21.64 24.89 -16.10
N THR A 429 -20.96 23.74 -16.19
CA THR A 429 -20.36 23.04 -15.06
C THR A 429 -18.97 23.59 -14.77
N PRO A 430 -18.73 24.13 -13.55
CA PRO A 430 -17.40 24.53 -13.14
C PRO A 430 -16.47 23.32 -13.10
N VAL A 431 -15.28 23.45 -13.70
CA VAL A 431 -14.22 22.44 -13.64
C VAL A 431 -13.36 22.74 -12.42
N THR A 432 -13.31 21.81 -11.46
CA THR A 432 -12.42 21.91 -10.30
C THR A 432 -11.08 21.28 -10.64
N LEU A 433 -10.00 22.05 -10.58
CA LEU A 433 -8.64 21.55 -10.78
C LEU A 433 -7.97 21.27 -9.42
N PRO A 434 -7.24 20.16 -9.25
CA PRO A 434 -6.55 19.81 -8.00
C PRO A 434 -5.26 20.63 -7.78
N ILE A 435 -5.36 21.95 -7.66
CA ILE A 435 -4.20 22.86 -7.61
C ILE A 435 -3.31 22.61 -6.39
N GLU A 436 -3.88 22.52 -5.20
CA GLU A 436 -3.12 22.29 -3.96
C GLU A 436 -2.38 20.94 -4.00
N GLY A 437 -3.05 19.88 -4.47
CA GLY A 437 -2.44 18.57 -4.64
C GLY A 437 -1.28 18.58 -5.64
N MET A 438 -1.40 19.34 -6.74
CA MET A 438 -0.32 19.51 -7.72
C MET A 438 0.89 20.22 -7.12
N ILE A 439 0.67 21.30 -6.35
CA ILE A 439 1.75 22.05 -5.69
C ILE A 439 2.50 21.14 -4.70
N LEU A 440 1.75 20.45 -3.84
CA LEU A 440 2.32 19.54 -2.85
C LEU A 440 3.09 18.39 -3.52
N SER A 441 2.49 17.75 -4.54
CA SER A 441 3.15 16.68 -5.29
C SER A 441 4.46 17.13 -5.93
N LEU A 442 4.54 18.36 -6.46
CA LEU A 442 5.78 18.89 -7.05
C LEU A 442 6.84 19.19 -5.99
N GLN A 443 6.44 19.76 -4.85
CA GLN A 443 7.34 19.99 -3.72
C GLN A 443 7.92 18.68 -3.19
N ASP A 444 7.06 17.65 -3.04
CA ASP A 444 7.49 16.33 -2.62
C ASP A 444 8.47 15.69 -3.62
N LEU A 445 8.23 15.83 -4.93
CA LEU A 445 9.16 15.35 -5.96
C LEU A 445 10.52 16.06 -5.89
N ILE A 446 10.54 17.38 -5.64
CA ILE A 446 11.77 18.15 -5.48
C ILE A 446 12.58 17.62 -4.30
N ASN A 447 11.93 17.43 -3.14
CA ASN A 447 12.58 16.90 -1.94
C ASN A 447 13.03 15.44 -2.14
N TYR A 448 12.19 14.63 -2.78
CA TYR A 448 12.53 13.24 -3.08
C TYR A 448 13.80 13.16 -3.92
N PHE A 449 13.93 13.94 -5.00
CA PHE A 449 15.11 13.92 -5.87
C PHE A 449 16.24 14.85 -5.41
N GLN A 450 16.20 15.35 -4.18
CA GLN A 450 17.25 16.21 -3.65
C GLN A 450 18.60 15.50 -3.65
N HIS A 451 19.65 16.23 -4.06
CA HIS A 451 21.02 15.75 -4.00
C HIS A 451 21.49 15.63 -2.54
N PRO A 452 22.32 14.63 -2.20
CA PRO A 452 22.91 14.54 -0.88
C PRO A 452 23.79 15.77 -0.61
N GLU A 453 23.79 16.23 0.64
CA GLU A 453 24.59 17.36 1.12
C GLU A 453 26.09 17.19 0.82
N GLU A 454 26.79 18.32 0.68
CA GLU A 454 28.18 18.29 0.21
C GLU A 454 29.16 17.74 1.26
N ASP A 455 28.86 17.99 2.53
CA ASP A 455 29.62 17.69 3.74
C ASP A 455 29.41 16.27 4.30
N LEU A 456 28.48 15.49 3.73
CA LEU A 456 28.32 14.07 4.03
C LEU A 456 29.63 13.30 3.80
N GLN A 457 29.90 12.31 4.65
CA GLN A 457 31.04 11.41 4.50
C GLN A 457 31.02 10.77 3.10
N HIS A 458 32.19 10.68 2.45
CA HIS A 458 32.29 10.24 1.06
C HIS A 458 31.59 8.90 0.78
N GLU A 459 31.72 7.92 1.68
CA GLU A 459 31.08 6.61 1.54
C GLU A 459 29.55 6.69 1.58
N GLU A 460 29.00 7.44 2.53
CA GLU A 460 27.56 7.66 2.66
C GLU A 460 27.01 8.41 1.44
N LYS A 461 27.74 9.44 0.98
CA LYS A 461 27.41 10.22 -0.21
C LYS A 461 27.34 9.34 -1.46
N GLN A 462 28.31 8.45 -1.69
CA GLN A 462 28.28 7.51 -2.81
C GLN A 462 27.08 6.55 -2.76
N THR A 463 26.67 6.12 -1.57
CA THR A 463 25.50 5.26 -1.39
C THR A 463 24.19 6.02 -1.66
N LYS A 464 24.05 7.25 -1.16
CA LYS A 464 22.91 8.13 -1.46
C LYS A 464 22.81 8.45 -2.96
N LEU A 465 23.93 8.71 -3.64
CA LEU A 465 23.97 8.95 -5.08
C LEU A 465 23.55 7.72 -5.91
N ARG A 466 23.97 6.51 -5.52
CA ARG A 466 23.53 5.28 -6.19
C ARG A 466 22.01 5.07 -6.06
N SER A 467 21.47 5.32 -4.87
CA SER A 467 20.04 5.20 -4.58
C SER A 467 19.24 6.25 -5.35
N LEU A 468 19.69 7.50 -5.36
CA LEU A 468 19.11 8.59 -6.17
C LEU A 468 19.06 8.24 -7.66
N LYS A 469 20.17 7.72 -8.23
CA LYS A 469 20.22 7.30 -9.63
C LYS A 469 19.25 6.16 -9.92
N ASN A 470 19.14 5.18 -9.03
CA ASN A 470 18.17 4.08 -9.15
C ASN A 470 16.74 4.62 -9.21
N ARG A 471 16.39 5.55 -8.32
CA ARG A 471 15.08 6.21 -8.30
C ARG A 471 14.82 7.00 -9.58
N GLN A 472 15.80 7.77 -10.08
CA GLN A 472 15.67 8.50 -11.35
C GLN A 472 15.41 7.55 -12.53
N ASN A 473 16.12 6.43 -12.61
CA ASN A 473 15.93 5.45 -13.67
C ASN A 473 14.51 4.85 -13.67
N LEU A 474 13.94 4.58 -12.49
CA LEU A 474 12.57 4.06 -12.38
C LEU A 474 11.53 5.03 -12.95
N PHE A 475 11.70 6.33 -12.74
CA PHE A 475 10.79 7.35 -13.27
C PHE A 475 10.98 7.57 -14.77
N GLN A 476 12.22 7.52 -15.28
CA GLN A 476 12.49 7.74 -16.70
C GLN A 476 11.74 6.74 -17.61
N GLU A 477 11.63 5.49 -17.20
CA GLU A 477 11.00 4.44 -18.02
C GLU A 477 9.48 4.54 -18.09
N GLU A 478 8.83 5.19 -17.11
CA GLU A 478 7.37 5.37 -17.08
C GLU A 478 6.96 6.79 -17.55
N VAL A 479 7.79 7.81 -17.31
CA VAL A 479 7.45 9.22 -17.54
C VAL A 479 8.10 9.80 -18.79
N SER A 480 9.37 9.49 -19.10
CA SER A 480 10.15 10.21 -20.12
C SER A 480 9.79 9.87 -21.57
N LYS A 481 8.88 8.93 -21.82
CA LYS A 481 8.42 8.59 -23.17
C LYS A 481 6.92 8.85 -23.40
N SER A 482 6.22 9.30 -22.35
CA SER A 482 4.77 9.55 -22.34
C SER A 482 4.37 10.98 -22.76
N TYR A 483 5.34 11.85 -23.09
CA TYR A 483 5.11 13.26 -23.44
C TYR A 483 5.84 13.67 -24.72
#